data_AF-A0A1U7NJ50-F1
#
_entry.id   AF-A0A1U7NJ50-F1
#
_cell.length_a   1.000
_cell.length_b   1.000
_cell.length_c   1.000
_cell.angle_alpha   90.00
_cell.angle_beta   90.00
_cell.angle_gamma   90.00
#
_symmetry.space_group_name_H-M   'P 1'
#
loop_
_entity.id
_entity.type
_entity.pdbx_description
1 polymer ?
#
loop_
_entity_poly.entity_id
_entity_poly.type
_entity_poly.pdbx_seq_one_letter_code
_entity_poly.pdbx_strand_id
1 'polypeptide(L)'
;MSLILAGKSWIVDKVNEDRRTLNVVPDQSEEIIVWYGKDGLIDQQVTWMIHQILAEIDHYPYLSKNSNLILNQARDLANESGMIEDPNLLIYGKLVFLNGWFDQKEINSLKRLLNVHLKKALEIRQVFTNRFIVGITGEIEPMDLLRSILDCLNNPLQSDMFLHCHRQLRIQPYDHFVPDNLLSIAYMEDHVKLDQIHNFLKIIFCQK
;
A
#
# COMPACT_ATOMS: atom_id res chain seq x y z
N MET A 1 -27.02 6.03 10.02
CA MET A 1 -25.80 6.83 9.74
C MET A 1 -24.85 6.59 10.90
N SER A 2 -23.63 6.11 10.66
CA SER A 2 -22.63 5.87 11.71
C SER A 2 -21.62 7.03 11.77
N LEU A 3 -21.18 7.33 12.99
CA LEU A 3 -20.20 8.37 13.31
C LEU A 3 -19.06 7.71 14.06
N ILE A 4 -17.83 8.11 13.76
CA ILE A 4 -16.63 7.61 14.43
C ILE A 4 -16.09 8.75 15.28
N LEU A 5 -16.05 8.54 16.59
CA LEU A 5 -15.53 9.53 17.52
C LEU A 5 -14.62 8.85 18.53
N ALA A 6 -13.37 9.33 18.61
CA ALA A 6 -12.32 8.77 19.47
C ALA A 6 -12.14 7.25 19.31
N GLY A 7 -12.19 6.75 18.07
CA GLY A 7 -12.01 5.33 17.75
C GLY A 7 -13.20 4.42 18.10
N LYS A 8 -14.35 4.99 18.50
CA LYS A 8 -15.60 4.26 18.74
C LYS A 8 -16.61 4.59 17.64
N SER A 9 -17.33 3.59 17.14
CA SER A 9 -18.47 3.81 16.24
C SER A 9 -19.73 4.06 17.06
N TRP A 10 -20.54 4.98 16.56
CA TRP A 10 -21.79 5.41 17.15
C TRP A 10 -22.84 5.47 16.05
N ILE A 11 -24.01 4.88 16.30
CA ILE A 11 -25.15 4.95 15.39
C ILE A 11 -26.00 6.14 15.79
N VAL A 12 -26.30 7.03 14.85
CA VAL A 12 -27.23 8.14 15.08
C VAL A 12 -28.63 7.58 15.27
N ASP A 13 -29.19 7.81 16.47
CA ASP A 13 -30.57 7.45 16.82
C ASP A 13 -31.53 8.59 16.47
N LYS A 14 -31.23 9.81 16.93
CA LYS A 14 -32.08 10.99 16.69
C LYS A 14 -31.28 12.24 16.39
N VAL A 15 -31.79 13.03 15.45
CA VAL A 15 -31.27 14.36 15.10
C VAL A 15 -32.24 15.42 15.64
N ASN A 16 -31.74 16.35 16.44
CA ASN A 16 -32.50 17.51 16.88
C ASN A 16 -31.87 18.77 16.25
N GLU A 17 -32.48 19.26 15.18
CA GLU A 17 -31.98 20.41 14.41
C GLU A 17 -32.10 21.72 15.18
N ASP A 18 -33.19 21.92 15.92
CA ASP A 18 -33.43 23.14 16.71
C ASP A 18 -32.32 23.37 17.75
N ARG A 19 -31.85 22.28 18.38
CA ARG A 19 -30.77 22.31 19.37
C ARG A 19 -29.39 22.04 18.77
N ARG A 20 -29.32 21.70 17.48
CA ARG A 20 -28.10 21.24 16.80
C ARG A 20 -27.40 20.09 17.55
N THR A 21 -28.18 19.16 18.09
CA THR A 21 -27.67 18.01 18.86
C THR A 21 -28.02 16.69 18.19
N LEU A 22 -27.08 15.74 18.22
CA LEU A 22 -27.24 14.38 17.75
C LEU A 22 -27.25 13.43 18.95
N ASN A 23 -28.30 12.63 19.09
CA ASN A 23 -28.33 11.51 20.02
C ASN A 23 -27.81 10.27 19.31
N VAL A 24 -26.87 9.60 19.95
CA VAL A 24 -26.18 8.44 19.39
C VAL A 24 -26.18 7.28 20.37
N VAL A 25 -26.18 6.06 19.84
CA VAL A 25 -26.07 4.80 20.58
C VAL A 25 -24.76 4.13 20.17
N PRO A 26 -24.02 3.48 21.09
CA PRO A 26 -22.82 2.74 20.72
C PRO A 26 -23.13 1.72 19.63
N ASP A 27 -22.32 1.70 18.59
CA ASP A 27 -22.38 0.65 17.60
C ASP A 27 -21.90 -0.66 18.23
N GLN A 28 -22.68 -1.73 18.08
CA GLN A 28 -22.35 -3.05 18.62
C GLN A 28 -21.58 -3.91 17.62
N SER A 29 -21.31 -3.41 16.41
CA SER A 29 -20.47 -4.12 15.46
C SER A 29 -19.04 -4.28 16.00
N GLU A 30 -18.50 -5.50 15.95
CA GLU A 30 -17.08 -5.78 16.22
C GLU A 30 -16.17 -5.44 15.04
N GLU A 31 -16.72 -4.88 13.95
CA GLU A 31 -15.94 -4.52 12.78
C GLU A 31 -14.89 -3.45 13.09
N ILE A 32 -13.67 -3.67 12.60
CA ILE A 32 -12.57 -2.72 12.73
C ILE A 32 -12.88 -1.49 11.88
N ILE A 33 -13.08 -0.37 12.56
CA ILE A 33 -13.33 0.91 11.92
C ILE A 33 -12.01 1.47 11.38
N VAL A 34 -11.87 1.52 10.05
CA VAL A 34 -10.70 2.11 9.40
C VAL A 34 -11.00 3.55 8.98
N TRP A 35 -10.33 4.52 9.60
CA TRP A 35 -10.38 5.92 9.17
C TRP A 35 -9.16 6.22 8.29
N TYR A 36 -9.40 6.41 7.00
CA TYR A 36 -8.33 6.65 6.02
C TYR A 36 -7.75 8.07 6.05
N GLY A 37 -8.38 9.00 6.80
CA GLY A 37 -7.94 10.38 6.90
C GLY A 37 -8.15 11.21 5.63
N LYS A 38 -7.59 12.42 5.66
CA LYS A 38 -7.40 13.22 4.44
C LYS A 38 -6.21 12.62 3.70
N ASP A 39 -6.32 12.56 2.37
CA ASP A 39 -5.34 11.98 1.45
C ASP A 39 -3.88 12.24 1.85
N GLY A 40 -3.04 11.21 1.77
CA GLY A 40 -1.66 11.23 2.25
C GLY A 40 -0.93 9.93 1.95
N LEU A 41 0.32 10.03 1.50
CA LEU A 41 1.18 8.89 1.24
C LEU A 41 1.87 8.45 2.55
N ILE A 42 1.90 7.13 2.78
CA ILE A 42 2.65 6.55 3.89
C ILE A 42 4.13 6.54 3.50
N ASP A 43 4.96 7.14 4.35
CA ASP A 43 6.41 7.14 4.22
C ASP A 43 7.05 5.83 4.73
N GLN A 44 8.24 5.53 4.24
CA GLN A 44 8.99 4.33 4.59
C GLN A 44 9.28 4.21 6.10
N GLN A 45 9.48 5.33 6.80
CA GLN A 45 9.71 5.29 8.25
C GLN A 45 8.51 4.69 9.00
N VAL A 46 7.30 4.95 8.50
CA VAL A 46 6.07 4.42 9.11
C VAL A 46 5.95 2.92 8.83
N THR A 47 6.25 2.46 7.61
CA THR A 47 6.19 1.04 7.29
C THR A 47 7.24 0.24 8.06
N TRP A 48 8.45 0.76 8.21
CA TRP A 48 9.47 0.19 9.09
C TRP A 48 9.05 0.15 10.55
N MET A 49 8.42 1.20 11.06
CA MET A 49 7.92 1.20 12.43
C MET A 49 6.85 0.12 12.64
N ILE A 50 5.95 -0.09 11.67
CA ILE A 50 4.97 -1.17 11.72
C ILE A 50 5.68 -2.54 11.72
N HIS A 51 6.70 -2.74 10.87
CA HIS A 51 7.50 -3.96 10.88
C HIS A 51 8.11 -4.25 12.26
N GLN A 52 8.76 -3.26 12.86
CA GLN A 52 9.37 -3.39 14.19
C GLN A 52 8.31 -3.71 15.26
N ILE A 53 7.18 -3.01 15.25
CA ILE A 53 6.06 -3.24 16.19
C ILE A 53 5.50 -4.67 16.06
N LEU A 54 5.48 -5.23 14.86
CA LEU A 54 5.04 -6.60 14.63
C LEU A 54 6.09 -7.64 15.02
N ALA A 55 7.38 -7.30 14.94
CA ALA A 55 8.49 -8.18 15.28
C ALA A 55 8.80 -8.24 16.78
N GLU A 56 8.49 -7.18 17.53
CA GLU A 56 8.76 -7.10 18.96
C GLU A 56 7.67 -7.78 19.82
N ILE A 57 7.98 -7.98 21.10
CA ILE A 57 7.08 -8.58 22.10
C ILE A 57 6.59 -7.52 23.11
N ASP A 58 6.92 -6.25 22.87
CA ASP A 58 6.66 -5.17 23.82
C ASP A 58 5.16 -4.91 24.02
N HIS A 59 4.81 -4.61 25.27
CA HIS A 59 3.45 -4.24 25.68
C HIS A 59 3.30 -2.73 25.78
N TYR A 60 2.31 -2.18 25.09
CA TYR A 60 2.01 -0.75 25.08
C TYR A 60 0.96 -0.39 26.13
N PRO A 61 1.33 0.27 27.25
CA PRO A 61 0.40 0.54 28.36
C PRO A 61 -0.70 1.55 28.00
N TYR A 62 -0.51 2.32 26.94
CA TYR A 62 -1.49 3.28 26.44
C TYR A 62 -2.57 2.64 25.55
N LEU A 63 -2.39 1.38 25.12
CA LEU A 63 -3.39 0.68 24.32
C LEU A 63 -4.53 0.15 25.19
N SER A 64 -5.75 0.21 24.66
CA SER A 64 -6.90 -0.43 25.30
C SER A 64 -6.75 -1.97 25.29
N LYS A 65 -7.47 -2.68 26.17
CA LYS A 65 -7.46 -4.15 26.19
C LYS A 65 -7.78 -4.76 24.81
N ASN A 66 -8.75 -4.21 24.11
CA ASN A 66 -9.14 -4.69 22.77
C ASN A 66 -8.04 -4.41 21.73
N SER A 67 -7.43 -3.22 21.79
CA SER A 67 -6.32 -2.85 20.89
C SER A 67 -5.10 -3.74 21.09
N ASN A 68 -4.78 -4.10 22.33
CA ASN A 68 -3.70 -5.06 22.63
C ASN A 68 -4.01 -6.48 22.10
N LEU A 69 -5.27 -6.93 22.20
CA LEU A 69 -5.68 -8.22 21.62
C LEU A 69 -5.50 -8.23 20.10
N ILE A 70 -5.95 -7.19 19.40
CA ILE A 70 -5.80 -7.07 17.94
C ILE A 70 -4.32 -6.98 17.55
N LEU A 71 -3.50 -6.23 18.29
CA LEU A 71 -2.06 -6.15 18.02
C LEU A 71 -1.39 -7.52 18.16
N ASN A 72 -1.71 -8.27 19.21
CA ASN A 72 -1.15 -9.61 19.41
C ASN A 72 -1.58 -10.58 18.30
N GLN A 73 -2.86 -10.54 17.89
CA GLN A 73 -3.33 -11.33 16.74
C GLN A 73 -2.59 -10.98 15.44
N ALA A 74 -2.31 -9.69 15.22
CA ALA A 74 -1.54 -9.25 14.07
C ALA A 74 -0.08 -9.73 14.12
N ARG A 75 0.54 -9.71 15.31
CA ARG A 75 1.89 -10.26 15.54
C ARG A 75 1.93 -11.77 15.28
N ASP A 76 0.97 -12.51 15.81
CA ASP A 76 0.86 -13.96 15.59
C ASP A 76 0.75 -14.27 14.10
N LEU A 77 -0.15 -13.60 13.38
CA LEU A 77 -0.32 -13.78 11.94
C LEU A 77 0.93 -13.37 11.14
N ALA A 78 1.61 -12.29 11.53
CA ALA A 78 2.83 -11.85 10.88
C ALA A 78 3.99 -12.85 11.06
N ASN A 79 4.08 -13.49 12.23
CA ASN A 79 5.04 -14.57 12.49
C ASN A 79 4.66 -15.84 11.71
N GLU A 80 3.41 -16.27 11.76
CA GLU A 80 2.93 -17.48 11.07
C GLU A 80 3.06 -17.39 9.54
N SER A 81 2.83 -16.21 8.98
CA SER A 81 2.97 -15.98 7.54
C SER A 81 4.42 -15.80 7.08
N GLY A 82 5.37 -15.66 8.01
CA GLY A 82 6.76 -15.31 7.71
C GLY A 82 6.95 -13.84 7.32
N MET A 83 5.90 -13.00 7.37
CA MET A 83 5.89 -11.59 6.89
C MET A 83 6.90 -10.66 7.59
N ILE A 84 7.44 -11.07 8.74
CA ILE A 84 8.48 -10.35 9.49
C ILE A 84 9.90 -10.67 9.01
N GLU A 85 10.13 -11.85 8.44
CA GLU A 85 11.43 -12.25 7.92
C GLU A 85 11.82 -11.35 6.71
N ASP A 86 13.09 -11.21 6.37
CA ASP A 86 13.48 -10.42 5.19
C ASP A 86 14.45 -11.25 4.34
N PRO A 87 14.35 -11.22 3.00
CA PRO A 87 13.33 -10.56 2.17
C PRO A 87 12.08 -11.42 1.94
N ASN A 88 10.89 -10.80 1.97
CA ASN A 88 9.62 -11.55 1.92
C ASN A 88 8.87 -11.51 0.60
N LEU A 89 8.84 -12.68 -0.03
CA LEU A 89 7.92 -13.03 -1.09
C LEU A 89 6.90 -14.03 -0.53
N LEU A 90 5.67 -13.58 -0.31
CA LEU A 90 4.61 -14.48 0.16
C LEU A 90 3.86 -15.05 -1.04
N ILE A 91 3.79 -16.38 -1.11
CA ILE A 91 3.14 -17.10 -2.19
C ILE A 91 1.98 -17.90 -1.61
N TYR A 92 0.77 -17.64 -2.12
CA TYR A 92 -0.43 -18.37 -1.74
C TYR A 92 -1.18 -18.86 -2.98
N GLY A 93 -0.90 -20.10 -3.39
CA GLY A 93 -1.44 -20.67 -4.63
C GLY A 93 -1.00 -19.86 -5.85
N LYS A 94 -1.95 -19.18 -6.51
CA LYS A 94 -1.69 -18.29 -7.67
C LYS A 94 -1.55 -16.81 -7.28
N LEU A 95 -1.48 -16.51 -5.99
CA LEU A 95 -1.29 -15.17 -5.45
C LEU A 95 0.17 -14.99 -5.07
N VAL A 96 0.76 -13.91 -5.56
CA VAL A 96 2.11 -13.48 -5.17
C VAL A 96 1.99 -12.12 -4.50
N PHE A 97 2.48 -12.01 -3.28
CA PHE A 97 2.56 -10.75 -2.55
C PHE A 97 4.01 -10.32 -2.41
N LEU A 98 4.25 -9.06 -2.77
CA LEU A 98 5.52 -8.39 -2.56
C LEU A 98 5.39 -7.52 -1.32
N ASN A 99 6.11 -7.89 -0.27
CA ASN A 99 6.17 -7.14 0.98
C ASN A 99 7.63 -6.88 1.37
N GLY A 100 8.18 -5.76 0.91
CA GLY A 100 9.48 -5.26 1.35
C GLY A 100 9.37 -4.01 2.22
N TRP A 101 8.22 -3.81 2.87
CA TRP A 101 7.95 -2.63 3.71
C TRP A 101 8.15 -1.29 2.97
N PHE A 102 7.78 -1.28 1.69
CA PHE A 102 7.91 -0.14 0.79
C PHE A 102 6.99 1.01 1.20
N ASP A 103 7.40 2.24 0.87
CA ASP A 103 6.51 3.38 0.99
C ASP A 103 5.37 3.35 -0.05
N GLN A 104 4.33 4.16 0.18
CA GLN A 104 3.15 4.16 -0.69
C GLN A 104 3.46 4.62 -2.13
N LYS A 105 4.44 5.53 -2.31
CA LYS A 105 4.84 6.04 -3.63
C LYS A 105 5.48 4.92 -4.44
N GLU A 106 6.29 4.08 -3.81
CA GLU A 106 6.89 2.89 -4.42
C GLU A 106 5.86 1.81 -4.75
N ILE A 107 4.94 1.51 -3.83
CA ILE A 107 3.82 0.60 -4.07
C ILE A 107 3.00 1.02 -5.30
N ASN A 108 2.70 2.31 -5.39
CA ASN A 108 1.95 2.88 -6.52
C ASN A 108 2.76 2.80 -7.83
N SER A 109 4.06 3.09 -7.77
CA SER A 109 4.98 3.02 -8.91
C SER A 109 5.11 1.59 -9.44
N LEU A 110 5.26 0.61 -8.54
CA LEU A 110 5.33 -0.81 -8.88
C LEU A 110 4.03 -1.31 -9.48
N LYS A 111 2.89 -0.97 -8.87
CA LYS A 111 1.57 -1.29 -9.42
C LYS A 111 1.43 -0.77 -10.85
N ARG A 112 1.92 0.45 -11.09
CA ARG A 112 1.91 1.07 -12.41
C ARG A 112 2.79 0.27 -13.36
N LEU A 113 4.07 0.08 -13.06
CA LEU A 113 5.01 -0.73 -13.84
C LEU A 113 4.41 -2.09 -14.22
N LEU A 114 3.82 -2.80 -13.25
CA LEU A 114 3.20 -4.10 -13.46
C LEU A 114 2.02 -4.05 -14.42
N ASN A 115 1.07 -3.12 -14.22
CA ASN A 115 -0.13 -3.03 -15.07
C ASN A 115 0.17 -2.63 -16.52
N VAL A 116 1.27 -1.91 -16.70
CA VAL A 116 1.60 -1.16 -17.89
C VAL A 116 2.56 -1.94 -18.79
N HIS A 117 3.63 -2.49 -18.21
CA HIS A 117 4.66 -3.21 -18.97
C HIS A 117 4.56 -4.71 -18.84
N LEU A 118 4.38 -5.19 -17.60
CA LEU A 118 4.51 -6.61 -17.33
C LEU A 118 3.18 -7.36 -17.45
N LYS A 119 2.04 -6.66 -17.47
CA LYS A 119 0.72 -7.29 -17.44
C LYS A 119 0.47 -8.23 -18.61
N LYS A 120 0.79 -7.77 -19.82
CA LYS A 120 0.63 -8.58 -21.03
C LYS A 120 1.72 -9.64 -21.15
N ALA A 121 2.97 -9.29 -20.85
CA ALA A 121 4.12 -10.17 -21.02
C ALA A 121 4.09 -11.36 -20.05
N LEU A 122 3.62 -11.16 -18.82
CA LEU A 122 3.54 -12.18 -17.77
C LEU A 122 2.13 -12.71 -17.56
N GLU A 123 1.18 -12.42 -18.46
CA GLU A 123 -0.22 -12.85 -18.31
C GLU A 123 -0.83 -12.54 -16.93
N ILE A 124 -0.48 -11.38 -16.35
CA ILE A 124 -1.01 -10.94 -15.05
C ILE A 124 -2.51 -10.67 -15.21
N ARG A 125 -3.31 -11.47 -14.51
CA ARG A 125 -4.76 -11.30 -14.45
C ARG A 125 -5.13 -10.01 -13.72
N GLN A 126 -4.54 -9.80 -12.54
CA GLN A 126 -4.85 -8.64 -11.71
C GLN A 126 -3.67 -8.24 -10.83
N VAL A 127 -3.43 -6.94 -10.73
CA VAL A 127 -2.58 -6.32 -9.72
C VAL A 127 -3.48 -5.52 -8.80
N PHE A 128 -3.45 -5.82 -7.51
CA PHE A 128 -4.16 -5.07 -6.48
C PHE A 128 -3.18 -4.59 -5.42
N THR A 129 -3.54 -3.52 -4.74
CA THR A 129 -2.68 -2.89 -3.74
C THR A 129 -3.53 -2.44 -2.58
N ASN A 130 -3.02 -2.62 -1.37
CA ASN A 130 -3.47 -1.84 -0.22
C ASN A 130 -2.38 -0.78 0.09
N ARG A 131 -2.36 -0.24 1.32
CA ARG A 131 -1.37 0.77 1.69
C ARG A 131 0.05 0.25 1.92
N PHE A 132 0.21 -1.06 2.06
CA PHE A 132 1.44 -1.68 2.56
C PHE A 132 1.96 -2.82 1.65
N ILE A 133 1.11 -3.40 0.82
CA ILE A 133 1.38 -4.63 0.07
C ILE A 133 0.89 -4.49 -1.37
N VAL A 134 1.68 -5.05 -2.30
CA VAL A 134 1.28 -5.30 -3.68
C VAL A 134 0.96 -6.78 -3.85
N GLY A 135 -0.26 -7.09 -4.27
CA GLY A 135 -0.72 -8.44 -4.58
C GLY A 135 -0.93 -8.62 -6.08
N ILE A 136 -0.47 -9.76 -6.59
CA ILE A 136 -0.48 -10.11 -8.01
C ILE A 136 -1.15 -11.47 -8.16
N THR A 137 -2.04 -11.57 -9.14
CA THR A 137 -2.75 -12.81 -9.46
C THR A 137 -2.52 -13.15 -10.93
N GLY A 138 -2.20 -14.42 -11.21
CA GLY A 138 -1.96 -14.90 -12.56
C GLY A 138 -1.35 -16.31 -12.56
N GLU A 139 -1.11 -16.85 -13.74
CA GLU A 139 -0.33 -18.07 -13.91
C GLU A 139 1.14 -17.70 -14.12
N ILE A 140 1.79 -17.24 -13.04
CA ILE A 140 3.11 -16.63 -13.11
C ILE A 140 4.03 -17.33 -12.14
N GLU A 141 5.19 -17.72 -12.63
CA GLU A 141 6.24 -18.23 -11.78
C GLU A 141 6.86 -17.03 -11.01
N PRO A 142 6.93 -17.10 -9.66
CA PRO A 142 7.31 -15.94 -8.86
C PRO A 142 8.72 -15.40 -9.16
N MET A 143 9.69 -16.27 -9.49
CA MET A 143 11.03 -15.82 -9.85
C MET A 143 11.06 -15.10 -11.19
N ASP A 144 10.28 -15.53 -12.18
CA ASP A 144 10.15 -14.89 -13.49
C ASP A 144 9.50 -13.51 -13.36
N LEU A 145 8.53 -13.36 -12.45
CA LEU A 145 8.00 -12.06 -12.07
C LEU A 145 9.10 -11.14 -11.50
N LEU A 146 9.85 -11.60 -10.49
CA LEU A 146 10.89 -10.81 -9.85
C LEU A 146 12.00 -10.42 -10.84
N ARG A 147 12.41 -11.35 -11.71
CA ARG A 147 13.41 -11.11 -12.76
C ARG A 147 12.93 -10.05 -13.75
N SER A 148 11.70 -10.18 -14.23
CA SER A 148 11.12 -9.23 -15.18
C SER A 148 11.02 -7.83 -14.60
N ILE A 149 10.70 -7.70 -13.30
CA ILE A 149 10.73 -6.41 -12.61
C ILE A 149 12.18 -5.89 -12.55
N LEU A 150 13.13 -6.70 -12.14
CA LEU A 150 14.54 -6.29 -12.04
C LEU A 150 15.12 -5.87 -13.40
N ASP A 151 14.80 -6.59 -14.47
CA ASP A 151 15.23 -6.27 -15.84
C ASP A 151 14.65 -4.94 -16.32
N CYS A 152 13.38 -4.66 -15.96
CA CYS A 152 12.75 -3.36 -16.21
C CYS A 152 13.43 -2.22 -15.43
N LEU A 153 13.95 -2.48 -14.23
CA LEU A 153 14.62 -1.48 -13.41
C LEU A 153 16.08 -1.24 -13.85
N ASN A 154 16.75 -2.28 -14.35
CA ASN A 154 18.14 -2.19 -14.81
C ASN A 154 18.28 -1.55 -16.19
N ASN A 155 17.29 -1.72 -17.07
CA ASN A 155 17.25 -1.06 -18.35
C ASN A 155 16.39 0.19 -18.21
N PRO A 156 16.96 1.40 -18.01
CA PRO A 156 16.18 2.60 -17.75
C PRO A 156 15.16 2.80 -18.87
N LEU A 157 13.91 2.53 -18.53
CA LEU A 157 12.78 2.60 -19.43
C LEU A 157 12.49 4.08 -19.70
N GLN A 158 12.15 4.44 -20.94
CA GLN A 158 11.89 5.81 -21.36
C GLN A 158 10.81 6.47 -20.46
N SER A 159 10.92 7.78 -20.22
CA SER A 159 10.03 8.56 -19.33
C SER A 159 8.53 8.46 -19.67
N ASP A 160 8.19 8.07 -20.90
CA ASP A 160 6.83 7.80 -21.37
C ASP A 160 6.20 6.53 -20.77
N MET A 161 7.01 5.64 -20.23
CA MET A 161 6.64 4.28 -19.84
C MET A 161 5.61 4.22 -18.71
N PHE A 162 5.68 5.09 -17.70
CA PHE A 162 4.62 5.10 -16.70
C PHE A 162 3.35 5.78 -17.23
N LEU A 163 3.42 6.64 -18.25
CA LEU A 163 2.36 7.56 -18.64
C LEU A 163 1.40 6.97 -19.65
N HIS A 164 0.26 6.46 -19.18
CA HIS A 164 -0.77 5.93 -20.07
C HIS A 164 -1.87 6.91 -20.48
N CYS A 165 -1.99 8.06 -19.82
CA CYS A 165 -3.09 8.97 -20.08
C CYS A 165 -2.74 10.40 -19.69
N HIS A 166 -2.99 11.37 -20.58
CA HIS A 166 -2.84 12.80 -20.30
C HIS A 166 -3.69 13.27 -19.10
N ARG A 167 -4.77 12.55 -18.77
CA ARG A 167 -5.60 12.83 -17.59
C ARG A 167 -4.88 12.52 -16.27
N GLN A 168 -3.89 11.64 -16.27
CA GLN A 168 -3.08 11.32 -15.08
C GLN A 168 -2.00 12.35 -14.80
N LEU A 169 -1.70 13.22 -15.78
CA LEU A 169 -0.69 14.27 -15.69
C LEU A 169 -1.23 15.58 -15.14
N ARG A 170 -2.55 15.80 -15.23
CA ARG A 170 -3.21 17.06 -14.83
C ARG A 170 -3.88 16.88 -13.48
N ILE A 171 -3.07 16.93 -12.43
CA ILE A 171 -3.45 16.73 -11.03
C ILE A 171 -3.86 18.07 -10.39
N GLN A 172 -3.11 19.12 -10.68
CA GLN A 172 -3.29 20.45 -10.12
C GLN A 172 -4.19 21.32 -11.01
N PRO A 173 -4.87 22.33 -10.43
CA PRO A 173 -5.78 23.20 -11.17
C PRO A 173 -5.15 23.92 -12.38
N TYR A 174 -3.85 24.21 -12.33
CA TYR A 174 -3.14 24.97 -13.37
C TYR A 174 -2.39 24.11 -14.38
N ASP A 175 -2.43 22.78 -14.25
CA ASP A 175 -1.68 21.87 -15.14
C ASP A 175 -2.14 21.97 -16.60
N HIS A 176 -3.36 22.44 -16.86
CA HIS A 176 -3.86 22.63 -18.22
C HIS A 176 -3.11 23.72 -19.01
N PHE A 177 -2.32 24.57 -18.35
CA PHE A 177 -1.46 25.57 -18.99
C PHE A 177 -0.04 25.04 -19.26
N VAL A 178 0.31 23.87 -18.72
CA VAL A 178 1.65 23.29 -18.84
C VAL A 178 1.65 22.26 -19.97
N PRO A 179 2.63 22.30 -20.88
CA PRO A 179 2.82 21.27 -21.89
C PRO A 179 2.94 19.86 -21.28
N ASP A 180 2.34 18.86 -21.95
CA ASP A 180 2.27 17.49 -21.42
C ASP A 180 3.66 16.86 -21.20
N ASN A 181 4.69 17.28 -21.96
CA ASN A 181 6.07 16.82 -21.78
C ASN A 181 6.74 17.34 -20.49
N LEU A 182 6.34 18.53 -20.02
CA LEU A 182 6.83 19.07 -18.74
C LEU A 182 6.07 18.44 -17.58
N LEU A 183 4.76 18.25 -17.75
CA LEU A 183 3.96 17.49 -16.77
C LEU A 183 4.46 16.05 -16.63
N SER A 184 4.91 15.41 -17.71
CA SER A 184 5.50 14.07 -17.63
C SER A 184 6.74 14.03 -16.76
N ILE A 185 7.64 15.00 -16.93
CA ILE A 185 8.88 15.08 -16.16
C ILE A 185 8.55 15.33 -14.69
N ALA A 186 7.71 16.33 -14.41
CA ALA A 186 7.28 16.64 -13.04
C ALA A 186 6.62 15.43 -12.37
N TYR A 187 5.73 14.73 -13.08
CA TYR A 187 5.11 13.52 -12.55
C TYR A 187 6.14 12.44 -12.20
N MET A 188 7.16 12.22 -13.04
CA MET A 188 8.19 11.22 -12.77
C MET A 188 8.98 11.57 -11.51
N GLU A 189 9.38 12.83 -11.35
CA GLU A 189 10.11 13.28 -10.17
C GLU A 189 9.24 13.20 -8.90
N ASP A 190 8.01 13.70 -8.97
CA ASP A 190 7.14 13.87 -7.80
C ASP A 190 6.41 12.59 -7.38
N HIS A 191 6.08 11.71 -8.32
CA HIS A 191 5.18 10.57 -8.07
C HIS A 191 5.76 9.19 -8.38
N VAL A 192 6.87 9.09 -9.12
CA VAL A 192 7.53 7.80 -9.37
C VAL A 192 8.74 7.63 -8.45
N LYS A 193 8.81 6.49 -7.78
CA LYS A 193 9.94 6.07 -6.93
C LYS A 193 10.04 4.56 -6.97
N LEU A 194 11.22 4.01 -7.21
CA LEU A 194 11.45 2.56 -7.34
C LEU A 194 12.77 2.10 -6.71
N ASP A 195 13.48 2.99 -6.01
CA ASP A 195 14.84 2.72 -5.54
C ASP A 195 14.89 1.62 -4.48
N GLN A 196 13.97 1.62 -3.50
CA GLN A 196 14.00 0.59 -2.46
C GLN A 196 13.56 -0.75 -3.03
N ILE A 197 12.60 -0.78 -3.95
CA ILE A 197 12.22 -2.00 -4.68
C ILE A 197 13.41 -2.55 -5.46
N HIS A 198 14.17 -1.70 -6.16
CA HIS A 198 15.37 -2.12 -6.87
C HIS A 198 16.39 -2.74 -5.90
N ASN A 199 16.67 -2.08 -4.77
CA ASN A 199 17.58 -2.59 -3.76
C ASN A 199 17.08 -3.91 -3.14
N PHE A 200 15.79 -4.00 -2.84
CA PHE A 200 15.15 -5.21 -2.33
C PHE A 200 15.32 -6.40 -3.28
N LEU A 201 15.06 -6.20 -4.57
CA LEU A 201 15.25 -7.24 -5.59
C LEU A 201 16.73 -7.66 -5.70
N LYS A 202 17.66 -6.69 -5.67
CA LYS A 202 19.10 -7.00 -5.65
C LYS A 202 19.49 -7.90 -4.48
N ILE A 203 18.96 -7.63 -3.28
CA ILE A 203 19.22 -8.46 -2.10
C ILE A 203 18.72 -9.89 -2.33
N ILE A 204 17.48 -10.06 -2.83
CA ILE A 204 16.91 -11.39 -3.13
C ILE A 204 17.78 -12.18 -4.13
N PHE A 205 18.24 -11.52 -5.19
CA PHE A 205 19.02 -12.18 -6.24
C PHE A 205 20.51 -12.35 -5.90
N CYS A 206 21.09 -11.57 -4.97
CA CYS A 206 22.48 -11.70 -4.53
C CYS A 206 22.68 -12.65 -3.34
N GLN A 207 21.61 -13.04 -2.62
CA GLN A 207 21.68 -14.00 -1.52
C GLN A 207 21.63 -15.48 -1.96
N LYS A 208 21.73 -15.75 -3.27
CA LYS A 208 21.87 -17.10 -3.86
C LYS A 208 23.13 -17.18 -4.70
#